data_AF-A0A7Y0G2G1-F1
#
_entry.id   AF-A0A7Y0G2G1-F1
#
_cell.length_a   1.000
_cell.length_b   1.000
_cell.length_c   1.000
_cell.angle_alpha   90.00
_cell.angle_beta   90.00
_cell.angle_gamma   90.00
#
_symmetry.space_group_name_H-M   'P 1'
#
loop_
_entity.id
_entity.type
_entity.pdbx_description
1 polymer ?
#
loop_
_entity_poly.entity_id
_entity_poly.type
_entity_poly.pdbx_seq_one_letter_code
_entity_poly.pdbx_strand_id
1 'polypeptide(L)'
;MVKRPSIGDEELRDLVDGPDQLRPPAPEWCDTLTNWRASVDRVLDPPNLADCAPLGTEVGPDDPRLVFHGSMRPVETPAIKTARLVVTRQLYANAKRTSGRLGVIVQGPSGTGKTSLVRYVGRDLEVRLNERYGRNDDRIPVVALSVPDKGRGGTRNWSGAFARFLGLEGSLGSDPTDSICYVMRHCHTQLVLIDGIHRLQHGADVKQTFAYLEHISDETGATFVYCGRNSRAIVDPYLRDSETPRDKNEEPWGDHPVLMTSRLGYDQEGKDRFRRIVNEFDKDLRLYHHQAGDLTSLSPVLHLRSKGYLRALSQIICQAAQHAMLTGEERINEELLDTLTVGRVIHI
;
A
#
# COMPACT_ATOMS: atom_id res chain seq x y z
N MET A 1 -35.88 -24.57 -10.46
CA MET A 1 -34.56 -24.13 -9.92
C MET A 1 -33.54 -24.24 -11.03
N VAL A 2 -33.17 -23.12 -11.67
CA VAL A 2 -32.12 -23.11 -12.70
C VAL A 2 -30.78 -23.25 -11.98
N LYS A 3 -30.11 -24.39 -12.13
CA LYS A 3 -28.71 -24.56 -11.73
C LYS A 3 -27.91 -23.51 -12.49
N ARG A 4 -27.28 -22.56 -11.77
CA ARG A 4 -26.27 -21.70 -12.39
C ARG A 4 -25.14 -22.61 -12.88
N PRO A 5 -24.69 -22.48 -14.14
CA PRO A 5 -23.54 -23.24 -14.61
C PRO A 5 -22.32 -22.87 -13.74
N SER A 6 -21.66 -23.89 -13.18
CA SER A 6 -20.33 -23.74 -12.58
C SER A 6 -19.33 -23.72 -13.72
N ILE A 7 -18.64 -22.62 -13.92
CA ILE A 7 -17.53 -22.52 -14.87
C ILE A 7 -16.42 -23.44 -14.34
N GLY A 8 -15.92 -24.35 -15.17
CA GLY A 8 -14.82 -25.24 -14.79
C GLY A 8 -13.50 -24.49 -14.61
N ASP A 9 -12.56 -25.03 -13.84
CA ASP A 9 -11.24 -24.40 -13.63
C ASP A 9 -10.46 -24.22 -14.95
N GLU A 10 -10.69 -25.09 -15.93
CA GLU A 10 -10.12 -25.00 -17.28
C GLU A 10 -10.77 -23.88 -18.10
N GLU A 11 -12.11 -23.76 -18.07
CA GLU A 11 -12.84 -22.65 -18.71
C GLU A 11 -12.47 -21.29 -18.07
N LEU A 12 -12.18 -21.25 -16.76
CA LEU A 12 -11.65 -20.07 -16.08
C LEU A 12 -10.23 -19.72 -16.54
N ARG A 13 -9.36 -20.72 -16.72
CA ARG A 13 -8.01 -20.52 -17.25
C ARG A 13 -8.04 -20.02 -18.69
N ASP A 14 -8.87 -20.61 -19.54
CA ASP A 14 -9.03 -20.17 -20.94
C ASP A 14 -9.60 -18.75 -21.05
N LEU A 15 -10.48 -18.35 -20.12
CA LEU A 15 -10.98 -16.97 -20.02
C LEU A 15 -9.87 -15.97 -19.66
N VAL A 16 -8.88 -16.41 -18.88
CA VAL A 16 -7.82 -15.57 -18.31
C VAL A 16 -6.55 -15.56 -19.16
N ASP A 17 -6.22 -16.66 -19.86
CA ASP A 17 -4.92 -16.87 -20.51
C ASP A 17 -4.94 -16.79 -22.06
N GLY A 18 -6.06 -16.36 -22.65
CA GLY A 18 -6.19 -16.18 -24.10
C GLY A 18 -5.14 -15.20 -24.69
N PRO A 19 -4.44 -15.58 -25.78
CA PRO A 19 -3.32 -14.82 -26.35
C PRO A 19 -3.71 -13.47 -26.99
N ASP A 20 -5.00 -13.26 -27.28
CA ASP A 20 -5.50 -12.08 -28.01
C ASP A 20 -6.19 -11.03 -27.12
N GLN A 21 -6.18 -11.19 -25.79
CA GLN A 21 -6.71 -10.15 -24.90
C GLN A 21 -5.65 -9.07 -24.66
N LEU A 22 -5.88 -7.88 -25.25
CA LEU A 22 -5.30 -6.62 -24.79
C LEU A 22 -5.73 -6.43 -23.32
N ARG A 23 -4.92 -6.92 -22.38
CA ARG A 23 -5.19 -6.73 -20.96
C ARG A 23 -4.77 -5.31 -20.62
N PRO A 24 -5.68 -4.42 -20.18
CA PRO A 24 -5.23 -3.19 -19.54
C PRO A 24 -4.31 -3.57 -18.38
N PRO A 25 -3.25 -2.79 -18.08
CA PRO A 25 -2.33 -3.11 -16.98
C PRO A 25 -3.13 -3.39 -15.71
N ALA A 26 -3.07 -4.63 -15.25
CA ALA A 26 -3.81 -5.05 -14.07
C ALA A 26 -3.21 -4.34 -12.85
N PRO A 27 -4.04 -3.86 -11.90
CA PRO A 27 -3.51 -3.37 -10.64
C PRO A 27 -2.76 -4.53 -9.95
N GLU A 28 -1.46 -4.35 -9.73
CA GLU A 28 -0.66 -5.31 -8.97
C GLU A 28 -1.08 -5.28 -7.50
N TRP A 29 -2.06 -6.11 -7.14
CA TRP A 29 -2.41 -6.36 -5.75
C TRP A 29 -1.27 -7.15 -5.12
N CYS A 30 -0.59 -6.59 -4.13
CA CYS A 30 0.49 -7.29 -3.42
C CYS A 30 -0.05 -8.33 -2.41
N ASP A 31 -1.13 -9.03 -2.74
CA ASP A 31 -1.82 -10.01 -1.89
C ASP A 31 -1.50 -11.46 -2.25
N THR A 32 -0.58 -11.66 -3.21
CA THR A 32 0.09 -12.93 -3.51
C THR A 32 1.61 -12.74 -3.45
N LEU A 33 2.37 -13.81 -3.19
CA LEU A 33 3.84 -13.77 -3.16
C LEU A 33 4.42 -13.32 -4.51
N THR A 34 3.87 -13.82 -5.61
CA THR A 34 4.28 -13.43 -6.97
C THR A 34 4.13 -11.93 -7.18
N ASN A 35 2.97 -11.37 -6.85
CA ASN A 35 2.73 -9.93 -7.02
C ASN A 35 3.55 -9.10 -6.03
N TRP A 36 3.76 -9.60 -4.81
CA TRP A 36 4.65 -8.95 -3.84
C TRP A 36 6.08 -8.86 -4.37
N ARG A 37 6.64 -9.97 -4.87
CA ARG A 37 7.99 -10.03 -5.47
C ARG A 37 8.11 -9.15 -6.70
N ALA A 38 7.16 -9.21 -7.62
CA ALA A 38 7.10 -8.31 -8.77
C ALA A 38 7.18 -6.85 -8.31
N SER A 39 6.49 -6.52 -7.20
CA SER A 39 6.49 -5.17 -6.65
C SER A 39 7.78 -4.77 -5.91
N VAL A 40 8.56 -5.73 -5.41
CA VAL A 40 9.91 -5.53 -4.85
C VAL A 40 10.92 -5.30 -5.96
N ASP A 41 10.79 -6.04 -7.07
CA ASP A 41 11.65 -5.94 -8.25
C ASP A 41 11.34 -4.72 -9.12
N ARG A 42 10.14 -4.15 -8.96
CA ARG A 42 9.66 -3.04 -9.76
C ARG A 42 10.49 -1.78 -9.51
N VAL A 43 11.31 -1.45 -10.49
CA VAL A 43 11.99 -0.17 -10.60
C VAL A 43 11.07 0.83 -11.32
N LEU A 44 10.53 1.79 -10.57
CA LEU A 44 9.73 2.90 -11.12
C LEU A 44 10.66 4.06 -11.47
N ASP A 45 11.65 3.82 -12.32
CA ASP A 45 12.52 4.90 -12.76
C ASP A 45 11.88 5.67 -13.92
N PRO A 46 11.98 7.01 -13.91
CA PRO A 46 11.41 7.82 -14.96
C PRO A 46 12.18 7.58 -16.27
N PRO A 47 11.49 7.35 -17.40
CA PRO A 47 12.14 7.06 -18.68
C PRO A 47 13.04 8.23 -19.09
N ASN A 48 14.13 7.94 -19.77
CA ASN A 48 14.98 8.97 -20.35
C ASN A 48 14.29 9.57 -21.59
N LEU A 49 14.05 10.88 -21.59
CA LEU A 49 13.38 11.58 -22.70
C LEU A 49 14.11 11.39 -24.03
N ALA A 50 15.44 11.25 -24.03
CA ALA A 50 16.22 11.03 -25.23
C ALA A 50 15.95 9.67 -25.91
N ASP A 51 15.44 8.70 -25.14
CA ASP A 51 15.12 7.35 -25.62
C ASP A 51 13.64 7.19 -25.98
N CYS A 52 12.84 8.26 -25.84
CA CYS A 52 11.40 8.26 -26.10
C CYS A 52 11.07 8.76 -27.52
N ALA A 53 9.84 8.48 -27.97
CA ALA A 53 9.36 8.95 -29.27
C ALA A 53 9.37 10.50 -29.35
N PRO A 54 9.89 11.12 -30.42
CA PRO A 54 10.06 12.57 -30.52
C PRO A 54 8.77 13.37 -30.32
N LEU A 55 8.90 14.64 -29.91
CA LEU A 55 7.81 15.59 -29.82
C LEU A 55 7.01 15.64 -31.13
N GLY A 56 5.67 15.60 -31.03
CA GLY A 56 4.76 15.57 -32.17
C GLY A 56 4.42 14.17 -32.70
N THR A 57 5.07 13.13 -32.17
CA THR A 57 4.64 11.74 -32.41
C THR A 57 3.32 11.48 -31.68
N GLU A 58 2.40 10.74 -32.31
CA GLU A 58 1.15 10.33 -31.67
C GLU A 58 1.44 9.48 -30.43
N VAL A 59 0.87 9.87 -29.29
CA VAL A 59 1.06 9.18 -28.01
C VAL A 59 0.14 7.98 -27.94
N GLY A 60 0.71 6.80 -28.14
CA GLY A 60 0.01 5.52 -28.00
C GLY A 60 -0.13 5.05 -26.54
N PRO A 61 -0.99 4.04 -26.27
CA PRO A 61 -1.19 3.48 -24.93
C PRO A 61 0.08 2.86 -24.32
N ASP A 62 1.00 2.40 -25.17
CA ASP A 62 2.27 1.77 -24.76
C ASP A 62 3.45 2.77 -24.70
N ASP A 63 3.20 4.08 -24.87
CA ASP A 63 4.26 5.09 -24.70
C ASP A 63 4.83 4.98 -23.27
N PRO A 64 6.15 4.77 -23.11
CA PRO A 64 6.75 4.55 -21.79
C PRO A 64 6.56 5.73 -20.84
N ARG A 65 6.48 6.96 -21.36
CA ARG A 65 6.17 8.17 -20.57
C ARG A 65 4.72 8.14 -20.10
N LEU A 66 3.78 7.75 -20.97
CA LEU A 66 2.36 7.68 -20.63
C LEU A 66 2.10 6.62 -19.55
N VAL A 67 2.74 5.45 -19.69
CA VAL A 67 2.69 4.36 -18.70
C VAL A 67 3.33 4.81 -17.38
N PHE A 68 4.49 5.45 -17.43
CA PHE A 68 5.16 5.99 -16.24
C PHE A 68 4.30 7.04 -15.51
N HIS A 69 3.72 7.98 -16.24
CA HIS A 69 2.86 9.03 -15.69
C HIS A 69 1.52 8.51 -15.17
N GLY A 70 1.10 7.29 -15.54
CA GLY A 70 -0.08 6.65 -14.97
C GLY A 70 0.08 6.24 -13.51
N SER A 71 1.32 5.98 -13.07
CA SER A 71 1.65 5.69 -11.68
C SER A 71 3.12 6.02 -11.42
N MET A 72 3.42 7.32 -11.30
CA MET A 72 4.77 7.79 -11.00
C MET A 72 5.32 7.20 -9.69
N ARG A 73 6.64 7.28 -9.55
CA ARG A 73 7.37 6.81 -8.38
C ARG A 73 6.81 7.40 -7.07
N PRO A 74 6.73 6.61 -5.98
CA PRO A 74 6.41 7.13 -4.66
C PRO A 74 7.44 8.16 -4.20
N VAL A 75 6.97 9.33 -3.77
CA VAL A 75 7.81 10.38 -3.19
C VAL A 75 8.28 10.00 -1.79
N GLU A 76 9.57 10.12 -1.53
CA GLU A 76 10.12 9.92 -0.18
C GLU A 76 9.69 11.07 0.74
N THR A 77 8.99 10.72 1.82
CA THR A 77 8.49 11.70 2.80
C THR A 77 9.14 11.47 4.17
N PRO A 78 9.16 12.48 5.07
CA PRO A 78 9.57 12.26 6.45
C PRO A 78 8.79 11.14 7.15
N ALA A 79 7.52 10.92 6.77
CA ALA A 79 6.72 9.81 7.27
C ALA A 79 7.32 8.44 6.92
N ILE A 80 7.89 8.28 5.72
CA ILE A 80 8.61 7.06 5.31
C ILE A 80 9.82 6.81 6.20
N LYS A 81 10.65 7.84 6.42
CA LYS A 81 11.84 7.72 7.28
C LYS A 81 11.47 7.32 8.71
N THR A 82 10.47 7.98 9.29
CA THR A 82 9.97 7.65 10.63
C THR A 82 9.40 6.24 10.69
N ALA A 83 8.59 5.83 9.71
CA ALA A 83 7.99 4.51 9.68
C ALA A 83 9.05 3.40 9.56
N ARG A 84 10.03 3.58 8.66
CA ARG A 84 11.16 2.66 8.52
C ARG A 84 11.93 2.52 9.83
N LEU A 85 12.21 3.63 10.51
CA LEU A 85 12.92 3.63 11.79
C LEU A 85 12.13 2.88 12.87
N VAL A 86 10.84 3.18 13.05
CA VAL A 86 9.99 2.57 14.07
C VAL A 86 9.81 1.07 13.80
N VAL A 87 9.51 0.67 12.56
CA VAL A 87 9.34 -0.74 12.20
C VAL A 87 10.65 -1.52 12.36
N THR A 88 11.78 -0.95 11.93
CA THR A 88 13.10 -1.58 12.10
C THR A 88 13.44 -1.78 13.58
N ARG A 89 13.18 -0.77 14.43
CA ARG A 89 13.38 -0.89 15.88
C ARG A 89 12.48 -1.97 16.49
N GLN A 90 11.22 -2.04 16.07
CA GLN A 90 10.29 -3.03 16.58
C GLN A 90 10.69 -4.46 16.18
N LEU A 91 11.16 -4.65 14.94
CA LEU A 91 11.72 -5.93 14.49
C LEU A 91 12.88 -6.38 15.39
N TYR A 92 13.83 -5.50 15.71
CA TYR A 92 14.92 -5.82 16.64
C TYR A 92 14.43 -6.11 18.06
N ALA A 93 13.45 -5.35 18.56
CA ALA A 93 12.89 -5.54 19.89
C ALA A 93 12.15 -6.89 20.00
N ASN A 94 11.50 -7.34 18.93
CA ASN A 94 10.76 -8.60 18.87
C ASN A 94 11.65 -9.82 18.56
N ALA A 95 12.83 -9.63 17.96
CA ALA A 95 13.68 -10.72 17.44
C ALA A 95 14.07 -11.80 18.47
N LYS A 96 14.15 -11.46 19.76
CA LYS A 96 14.49 -12.40 20.84
C LYS A 96 13.34 -12.72 21.79
N ARG A 97 12.15 -12.16 21.54
CA ARG A 97 10.96 -12.47 22.36
C ARG A 97 10.43 -13.82 21.92
N THR A 98 9.93 -14.62 22.86
CA THR A 98 9.24 -15.89 22.59
C THR A 98 7.73 -15.70 22.46
N SER A 99 7.17 -14.71 23.15
CA SER A 99 5.75 -14.31 23.10
C SER A 99 5.58 -12.82 23.39
N GLY A 100 4.34 -12.31 23.25
CA GLY A 100 4.00 -10.93 23.59
C GLY A 100 4.73 -9.92 22.72
N ARG A 101 4.85 -10.20 21.41
CA ARG A 101 5.45 -9.30 20.43
C ARG A 101 4.47 -8.17 20.14
N LEU A 102 4.93 -6.94 20.31
CA LEU A 102 4.13 -5.77 19.96
C LEU A 102 4.21 -5.52 18.46
N GLY A 103 3.08 -5.23 17.85
CA GLY A 103 3.02 -4.74 16.48
C GLY A 103 3.25 -3.23 16.39
N VAL A 104 3.27 -2.69 15.16
CA VAL A 104 3.26 -1.26 14.89
C VAL A 104 1.92 -0.87 14.26
N ILE A 105 1.34 0.24 14.67
CA ILE A 105 0.05 0.72 14.16
C ILE A 105 0.29 1.93 13.26
N VAL A 106 -0.23 1.89 12.03
CA VAL A 106 -0.28 3.02 11.10
C VAL A 106 -1.73 3.49 10.97
N GLN A 107 -2.05 4.63 11.57
CA GLN A 107 -3.39 5.20 11.61
C GLN A 107 -3.49 6.51 10.81
N GLY A 108 -4.70 6.84 10.36
CA GLY A 108 -5.01 8.17 9.81
C GLY A 108 -6.19 8.16 8.81
N PRO A 109 -6.66 9.34 8.38
CA PRO A 109 -7.78 9.48 7.46
C PRO A 109 -7.57 8.76 6.12
N SER A 110 -8.65 8.55 5.35
CA SER A 110 -8.53 8.00 3.99
C SER A 110 -7.72 8.93 3.09
N GLY A 111 -6.91 8.39 2.18
CA GLY A 111 -6.17 9.18 1.19
C GLY A 111 -4.88 9.86 1.69
N THR A 112 -4.43 9.59 2.92
CA THR A 112 -3.16 10.11 3.49
C THR A 112 -1.92 9.25 3.19
N GLY A 113 -2.05 8.21 2.36
CA GLY A 113 -0.90 7.38 1.93
C GLY A 113 -0.52 6.23 2.85
N LYS A 114 -1.35 5.83 3.83
CA LYS A 114 -1.04 4.74 4.78
C LYS A 114 -0.66 3.40 4.11
N THR A 115 -1.48 2.94 3.17
CA THR A 115 -1.21 1.69 2.43
C THR A 115 0.12 1.77 1.68
N SER A 116 0.38 2.90 1.01
CA SER A 116 1.64 3.13 0.30
C SER A 116 2.83 3.15 1.26
N LEU A 117 2.69 3.80 2.43
CA LEU A 117 3.72 3.85 3.47
C LEU A 117 4.07 2.44 3.98
N VAL A 118 3.07 1.63 4.31
CA VAL A 118 3.27 0.28 4.86
C VAL A 118 3.87 -0.65 3.82
N ARG A 119 3.40 -0.59 2.57
CA ARG A 119 4.00 -1.34 1.46
C ARG A 119 5.44 -0.92 1.20
N TYR A 120 5.73 0.38 1.21
CA TYR A 120 7.09 0.88 1.04
C TYR A 120 8.02 0.32 2.11
N VAL A 121 7.62 0.35 3.39
CA VAL A 121 8.44 -0.17 4.49
C VAL A 121 8.71 -1.67 4.34
N GLY A 122 7.71 -2.45 3.91
CA GLY A 122 7.92 -3.88 3.64
C GLY A 122 8.88 -4.11 2.47
N ARG A 123 8.70 -3.40 1.35
CA ARG A 123 9.60 -3.51 0.20
C ARG A 123 11.03 -3.10 0.55
N ASP A 124 11.21 -1.99 1.26
CA ASP A 124 12.53 -1.53 1.73
C ASP A 124 13.20 -2.58 2.64
N LEU A 125 12.45 -3.28 3.50
CA LEU A 125 13.00 -4.37 4.29
C LEU A 125 13.50 -5.52 3.39
N GLU A 126 12.69 -5.96 2.44
CA GLU A 126 13.04 -7.07 1.55
C GLU A 126 14.22 -6.73 0.63
N VAL A 127 14.23 -5.54 0.03
CA VAL A 127 15.35 -5.03 -0.78
C VAL A 127 16.63 -5.03 0.05
N ARG A 128 16.62 -4.48 1.27
CA ARG A 128 17.82 -4.47 2.14
C ARG A 128 18.31 -5.85 2.52
N LEU A 129 17.40 -6.83 2.70
CA LEU A 129 17.79 -8.22 2.96
C LEU A 129 18.39 -8.88 1.73
N ASN A 130 17.85 -8.60 0.54
CA ASN A 130 18.40 -9.07 -0.74
C ASN A 130 19.77 -8.46 -1.02
N GLU A 131 19.97 -7.17 -0.76
CA GLU A 131 21.28 -6.51 -0.87
C GLU A 131 22.31 -7.09 0.10
N ARG A 132 21.89 -7.40 1.34
CA ARG A 132 22.81 -7.89 2.38
C ARG A 132 23.19 -9.36 2.19
N TYR A 133 22.25 -10.20 1.82
CA TYR A 133 22.41 -11.66 1.85
C TYR A 133 22.32 -12.32 0.46
N GLY A 134 22.21 -11.53 -0.60
CA GLY A 134 21.88 -12.01 -1.94
C GLY A 134 20.38 -12.32 -2.06
N ARG A 135 19.85 -12.23 -3.28
CA ARG A 135 18.47 -12.65 -3.59
C ARG A 135 18.31 -14.16 -3.35
N ASN A 136 17.23 -14.54 -2.68
CA ASN A 136 16.91 -15.94 -2.42
C ASN A 136 15.39 -16.14 -2.54
N ASP A 137 14.97 -16.98 -3.49
CA ASP A 137 13.56 -17.26 -3.76
C ASP A 137 12.92 -18.17 -2.69
N ASP A 138 13.69 -18.75 -1.79
CA ASP A 138 13.19 -19.47 -0.61
C ASP A 138 12.99 -18.55 0.61
N ARG A 139 13.41 -17.28 0.50
CA ARG A 139 13.21 -16.28 1.56
C ARG A 139 11.96 -15.45 1.26
N ILE A 140 11.06 -15.39 2.24
CA ILE A 140 9.82 -14.61 2.21
C ILE A 140 9.80 -13.75 3.46
N PRO A 141 10.56 -12.64 3.50
CA PRO A 141 10.71 -11.85 4.72
C PRO A 141 9.46 -11.04 5.06
N VAL A 142 8.60 -10.76 4.07
CA VAL A 142 7.39 -9.96 4.21
C VAL A 142 6.18 -10.70 3.67
N VAL A 143 5.11 -10.74 4.47
CA VAL A 143 3.77 -11.15 4.04
C VAL A 143 2.87 -9.92 4.06
N ALA A 144 2.14 -9.65 2.97
CA ALA A 144 1.27 -8.48 2.88
C ALA A 144 -0.17 -8.90 2.57
N LEU A 145 -1.08 -8.57 3.49
CA LEU A 145 -2.48 -8.95 3.43
C LEU A 145 -3.38 -7.72 3.56
N SER A 146 -4.54 -7.79 2.94
CA SER A 146 -5.69 -6.97 3.34
C SER A 146 -6.59 -7.77 4.26
N VAL A 147 -7.29 -7.11 5.17
CA VAL A 147 -8.34 -7.77 5.97
C VAL A 147 -9.33 -8.46 5.03
N PRO A 148 -9.46 -9.80 5.10
CA PRO A 148 -10.34 -10.54 4.20
C PRO A 148 -11.80 -10.20 4.48
N ASP A 149 -12.64 -10.30 3.45
CA ASP A 149 -14.07 -10.06 3.59
C ASP A 149 -14.73 -11.08 4.52
N LYS A 150 -15.88 -10.70 5.09
CA LYS A 150 -16.66 -11.62 5.92
C LYS A 150 -17.25 -12.71 5.03
N GLY A 151 -16.95 -13.96 5.37
CA GLY A 151 -17.55 -15.12 4.71
C GLY A 151 -19.01 -15.33 5.10
N ARG A 152 -19.65 -16.30 4.43
CA ARG A 152 -20.96 -16.81 4.84
C ARG A 152 -20.80 -17.50 6.20
N GLY A 153 -21.34 -16.89 7.26
CA GLY A 153 -21.12 -17.33 8.66
C GLY A 153 -20.52 -16.24 9.56
N GLY A 154 -20.13 -15.09 9.01
CA GLY A 154 -19.70 -13.93 9.78
C GLY A 154 -18.23 -13.97 10.25
N THR A 155 -17.53 -15.08 10.02
CA THR A 155 -16.09 -15.24 10.24
C THR A 155 -15.29 -14.79 9.02
N ARG A 156 -14.02 -14.48 9.25
CA ARG A 156 -13.07 -14.06 8.22
C ARG A 156 -12.10 -15.19 7.94
N ASN A 157 -11.90 -15.51 6.65
CA ASN A 157 -11.00 -16.58 6.24
C ASN A 157 -9.54 -16.10 6.23
N TRP A 158 -8.96 -15.90 7.42
CA TRP A 158 -7.56 -15.48 7.57
C TRP A 158 -6.59 -16.55 7.07
N SER A 159 -6.82 -17.82 7.42
CA SER A 159 -5.97 -18.92 6.96
C SER A 159 -5.96 -19.03 5.44
N GLY A 160 -7.11 -18.85 4.78
CA GLY A 160 -7.18 -18.73 3.32
C GLY A 160 -6.41 -17.52 2.77
N ALA A 161 -6.48 -16.35 3.42
CA ALA A 161 -5.72 -15.17 2.98
C ALA A 161 -4.21 -15.37 3.06
N PHE A 162 -3.70 -15.99 4.13
CA PHE A 162 -2.29 -16.36 4.26
C PHE A 162 -1.89 -17.46 3.26
N ALA A 163 -2.70 -18.50 3.11
CA ALA A 163 -2.45 -19.60 2.18
C ALA A 163 -2.35 -19.09 0.74
N ARG A 164 -3.28 -18.22 0.33
CA ARG A 164 -3.25 -17.51 -0.96
C ARG A 164 -1.99 -16.71 -1.15
N PHE A 165 -1.59 -15.94 -0.13
CA PHE A 165 -0.37 -15.16 -0.21
C PHE A 165 0.84 -16.07 -0.47
N LEU A 166 0.95 -17.16 0.29
CA LEU A 166 2.08 -18.10 0.25
C LEU A 166 2.02 -19.09 -0.92
N GLY A 167 0.97 -19.07 -1.76
CA GLY A 167 0.81 -20.02 -2.86
C GLY A 167 0.46 -21.45 -2.41
N LEU A 168 -0.20 -21.60 -1.27
CA LEU A 168 -0.60 -22.88 -0.68
C LEU A 168 -2.04 -23.29 -1.05
N GLU A 169 -2.66 -22.63 -2.03
CA GLU A 169 -4.03 -22.95 -2.48
C GLU A 169 -4.05 -24.26 -3.29
N GLY A 170 -4.94 -25.19 -2.92
CA GLY A 170 -5.14 -26.47 -3.64
C GLY A 170 -4.60 -27.72 -2.94
N SER A 171 -3.76 -27.59 -1.91
CA SER A 171 -3.20 -28.73 -1.16
C SER A 171 -3.97 -29.08 0.13
N LEU A 172 -5.16 -28.51 0.35
CA LEU A 172 -5.77 -28.45 1.68
C LEU A 172 -7.23 -28.87 1.69
N GLY A 173 -7.49 -30.09 2.20
CA GLY A 173 -8.81 -30.50 2.66
C GLY A 173 -9.12 -30.03 4.10
N SER A 174 -8.12 -29.54 4.85
CA SER A 174 -8.19 -29.07 6.24
C SER A 174 -7.66 -27.64 6.41
N ASP A 175 -7.75 -27.07 7.63
CA ASP A 175 -7.20 -25.74 7.95
C ASP A 175 -5.66 -25.68 7.70
N PRO A 176 -5.15 -24.76 6.86
CA PRO A 176 -3.74 -24.67 6.52
C PRO A 176 -2.82 -24.09 7.59
N THR A 177 -3.34 -23.69 8.74
CA THR A 177 -2.59 -22.88 9.71
C THR A 177 -1.22 -23.47 10.08
N ASP A 178 -1.11 -24.78 10.29
CA ASP A 178 0.19 -25.42 10.57
C ASP A 178 1.18 -25.31 9.41
N SER A 179 0.70 -25.49 8.18
CA SER A 179 1.52 -25.35 6.96
C SER A 179 1.96 -23.90 6.75
N ILE A 180 1.07 -22.94 7.01
CA ILE A 180 1.40 -21.51 6.99
C ILE A 180 2.52 -21.20 7.98
N CYS A 181 2.36 -21.64 9.24
CA CYS A 181 3.36 -21.44 10.28
C CYS A 181 4.71 -22.11 9.93
N TYR A 182 4.66 -23.32 9.37
CA TYR A 182 5.86 -24.02 8.90
C TYR A 182 6.58 -23.22 7.80
N VAL A 183 5.88 -22.82 6.75
CA VAL A 183 6.47 -22.06 5.63
C VAL A 183 7.02 -20.72 6.12
N MET A 184 6.26 -19.95 6.89
CA MET A 184 6.71 -18.65 7.40
C MET A 184 7.99 -18.76 8.25
N ARG A 185 8.12 -19.81 9.08
CA ARG A 185 9.34 -20.07 9.86
C ARG A 185 10.54 -20.42 8.96
N HIS A 186 10.36 -21.36 8.04
CA HIS A 186 11.46 -21.88 7.22
C HIS A 186 11.86 -20.93 6.09
N CYS A 187 10.95 -20.04 5.66
CA CYS A 187 11.23 -18.96 4.70
C CYS A 187 11.66 -17.65 5.37
N HIS A 188 11.91 -17.65 6.69
CA HIS A 188 12.40 -16.50 7.45
C HIS A 188 11.49 -15.25 7.36
N THR A 189 10.17 -15.43 7.46
CA THR A 189 9.24 -14.31 7.53
C THR A 189 9.46 -13.50 8.81
N GLN A 190 9.69 -12.19 8.66
CA GLN A 190 9.97 -11.28 9.76
C GLN A 190 8.84 -10.27 9.99
N LEU A 191 8.12 -9.91 8.93
CA LEU A 191 7.14 -8.82 8.94
C LEU A 191 5.83 -9.25 8.26
N VAL A 192 4.70 -9.02 8.93
CA VAL A 192 3.36 -9.19 8.36
C VAL A 192 2.65 -7.84 8.30
N LEU A 193 2.26 -7.42 7.10
CA LEU A 193 1.55 -6.18 6.86
C LEU A 193 0.04 -6.48 6.74
N ILE A 194 -0.78 -5.87 7.58
CA ILE A 194 -2.23 -6.01 7.55
C ILE A 194 -2.87 -4.66 7.22
N ASP A 195 -3.35 -4.49 5.98
CA ASP A 195 -4.08 -3.30 5.56
C ASP A 195 -5.59 -3.45 5.73
N GLY A 196 -6.27 -2.34 5.99
CA GLY A 196 -7.72 -2.30 6.10
C GLY A 196 -8.27 -2.77 7.44
N ILE A 197 -7.53 -2.67 8.55
CA ILE A 197 -7.97 -3.07 9.91
C ILE A 197 -9.31 -2.44 10.31
N HIS A 198 -9.61 -1.25 9.82
CA HIS A 198 -10.89 -0.58 10.01
C HIS A 198 -12.12 -1.30 9.42
N ARG A 199 -11.91 -2.37 8.64
CA ARG A 199 -12.98 -3.25 8.14
C ARG A 199 -13.47 -4.23 9.20
N LEU A 200 -12.71 -4.44 10.28
CA LEU A 200 -13.11 -5.29 11.40
C LEU A 200 -14.30 -4.67 12.15
N GLN A 201 -15.28 -5.51 12.48
CA GLN A 201 -16.42 -5.13 13.31
C GLN A 201 -16.11 -5.43 14.79
N HIS A 202 -16.63 -4.61 15.70
CA HIS A 202 -16.42 -4.81 17.14
C HIS A 202 -16.95 -6.18 17.63
N GLY A 203 -16.53 -6.57 18.84
CA GLY A 203 -16.96 -7.82 19.47
C GLY A 203 -16.22 -9.04 18.90
N ALA A 204 -16.97 -10.06 18.48
CA ALA A 204 -16.42 -11.37 18.10
C ALA A 204 -15.45 -11.31 16.91
N ASP A 205 -15.69 -10.46 15.91
CA ASP A 205 -14.85 -10.35 14.70
C ASP A 205 -13.43 -9.85 15.03
N VAL A 206 -13.31 -8.80 15.86
CA VAL A 206 -12.03 -8.34 16.40
C VAL A 206 -11.37 -9.41 17.28
N LYS A 207 -12.09 -10.03 18.22
CA LYS A 207 -11.53 -11.04 19.12
C LYS A 207 -10.96 -12.24 18.36
N GLN A 208 -11.73 -12.81 17.44
CA GLN A 208 -11.31 -13.95 16.61
C GLN A 208 -10.14 -13.59 15.70
N THR A 209 -10.17 -12.40 15.10
CA THR A 209 -9.06 -11.92 14.26
C THR A 209 -7.77 -11.85 15.05
N PHE A 210 -7.73 -11.15 16.18
CA PHE A 210 -6.48 -10.99 16.93
C PHE A 210 -6.02 -12.29 17.59
N ALA A 211 -6.93 -13.18 18.01
CA ALA A 211 -6.54 -14.52 18.46
C ALA A 211 -5.78 -15.29 17.35
N TYR A 212 -6.27 -15.23 16.10
CA TYR A 212 -5.59 -15.87 14.97
C TYR A 212 -4.25 -15.21 14.65
N LEU A 213 -4.19 -13.87 14.57
CA LEU A 213 -2.96 -13.16 14.25
C LEU A 213 -1.89 -13.27 15.34
N GLU A 214 -2.30 -13.31 16.61
CA GLU A 214 -1.42 -13.56 17.76
C GLU A 214 -0.85 -14.97 17.70
N HIS A 215 -1.68 -15.98 17.41
CA HIS A 215 -1.20 -17.35 17.18
C HIS A 215 -0.15 -17.41 16.07
N ILE A 216 -0.39 -16.77 14.92
CA ILE A 216 0.61 -16.68 13.83
C ILE A 216 1.88 -15.97 14.30
N SER A 217 1.77 -14.87 15.06
CA SER A 217 2.94 -14.14 15.57
C SER A 217 3.79 -14.98 16.52
N ASP A 218 3.15 -15.74 17.41
CA ASP A 218 3.82 -16.59 18.38
C ASP A 218 4.48 -17.81 17.73
N GLU A 219 3.79 -18.47 16.80
CA GLU A 219 4.30 -19.65 16.07
C GLU A 219 5.40 -19.32 15.06
N THR A 220 5.41 -18.11 14.49
CA THR A 220 6.36 -17.75 13.41
C THR A 220 7.46 -16.80 13.85
N GLY A 221 7.24 -16.07 14.95
CA GLY A 221 8.11 -14.98 15.37
C GLY A 221 7.93 -13.67 14.59
N ALA A 222 6.99 -13.61 13.64
CA ALA A 222 6.79 -12.45 12.79
C ALA A 222 6.22 -11.24 13.57
N THR A 223 6.69 -10.04 13.20
CA THR A 223 6.19 -8.77 13.71
C THR A 223 5.07 -8.23 12.82
N PHE A 224 4.01 -7.71 13.40
CA PHE A 224 2.85 -7.22 12.65
C PHE A 224 2.84 -5.70 12.50
N VAL A 225 2.45 -5.22 11.32
CA VAL A 225 2.13 -3.80 11.06
C VAL A 225 0.67 -3.69 10.66
N TYR A 226 -0.10 -2.93 11.43
CA TYR A 226 -1.54 -2.79 11.26
C TYR A 226 -1.89 -1.43 10.67
N CYS A 227 -2.59 -1.41 9.54
CA CYS A 227 -2.92 -0.18 8.81
C CYS A 227 -4.43 0.04 8.68
N GLY A 228 -4.87 1.27 8.95
CA GLY A 228 -6.29 1.61 8.79
C GLY A 228 -6.72 2.92 9.46
N ARG A 229 -8.03 3.19 9.39
CA ARG A 229 -8.67 4.28 10.14
C ARG A 229 -8.98 3.77 11.54
N ASN A 230 -8.78 4.61 12.56
CA ASN A 230 -9.05 4.23 13.95
C ASN A 230 -8.41 2.90 14.38
N SER A 231 -7.28 2.52 13.76
CA SER A 231 -6.64 1.22 14.00
C SER A 231 -6.17 1.04 15.44
N ARG A 232 -5.76 2.11 16.13
CA ARG A 232 -5.32 2.06 17.53
C ARG A 232 -6.41 1.46 18.42
N ALA A 233 -7.64 1.98 18.32
CA ALA A 233 -8.78 1.48 19.10
C ALA A 233 -9.20 0.05 18.74
N ILE A 234 -8.82 -0.46 17.57
CA ILE A 234 -9.17 -1.80 17.09
C ILE A 234 -8.11 -2.82 17.49
N VAL A 235 -6.83 -2.47 17.31
CA VAL A 235 -5.68 -3.36 17.54
C VAL A 235 -5.38 -3.48 19.02
N ASP A 236 -5.29 -2.35 19.70
CA ASP A 236 -4.72 -2.30 21.04
C ASP A 236 -5.66 -2.97 22.06
N PRO A 237 -5.23 -4.05 22.74
CA PRO A 237 -6.06 -4.73 23.72
C PRO A 237 -6.40 -3.83 24.91
N TYR A 238 -5.48 -2.96 25.35
CA TYR A 238 -5.73 -2.04 26.48
C TYR A 238 -6.84 -1.05 26.16
N LEU A 239 -7.00 -0.67 24.90
CA LEU A 239 -8.08 0.20 24.46
C LEU A 239 -9.44 -0.50 24.40
N ARG A 240 -9.43 -1.84 24.31
CA ARG A 240 -10.61 -2.71 24.27
C ARG A 240 -10.91 -3.35 25.62
N ASP A 241 -10.02 -3.19 26.60
CA ASP A 241 -10.17 -3.74 27.94
C ASP A 241 -11.38 -3.10 28.62
N SER A 242 -12.30 -3.96 29.04
CA SER A 242 -13.48 -3.62 29.82
C SER A 242 -13.44 -4.20 31.24
N GLU A 243 -12.43 -5.02 31.54
CA GLU A 243 -12.25 -5.67 32.84
C GLU A 243 -11.53 -4.75 33.82
N THR A 244 -10.56 -3.97 33.33
CA THR A 244 -9.88 -2.95 34.15
C THR A 244 -10.66 -1.63 34.11
N PRO A 245 -11.27 -1.18 35.22
CA PRO A 245 -11.90 0.12 35.27
C PRO A 245 -10.83 1.21 35.11
N ARG A 246 -11.04 2.14 34.19
CA ARG A 246 -10.18 3.31 34.06
C ARG A 246 -10.57 4.39 35.06
N ASP A 247 -9.57 5.11 35.56
CA ASP A 247 -9.85 6.30 36.35
C ASP A 247 -10.55 7.36 35.50
N LYS A 248 -11.35 8.23 36.13
CA LYS A 248 -12.20 9.22 35.46
C LYS A 248 -11.44 10.16 34.51
N ASN A 249 -10.13 10.33 34.72
CA ASN A 249 -9.25 11.21 33.95
C ASN A 249 -8.07 10.46 33.32
N GLU A 250 -8.08 9.12 33.33
CA GLU A 250 -7.02 8.33 32.72
C GLU A 250 -7.17 8.36 31.20
N GLU A 251 -6.17 8.91 30.53
CA GLU A 251 -6.11 8.81 29.07
C GLU A 251 -5.91 7.35 28.66
N PRO A 252 -6.68 6.84 27.70
CA PRO A 252 -6.48 5.49 27.20
C PRO A 252 -5.05 5.32 26.64
N TRP A 253 -4.26 4.49 27.29
CA TRP A 253 -2.92 4.13 26.86
C TRP A 253 -2.92 2.75 26.23
N GLY A 254 -1.83 2.44 25.53
CA GLY A 254 -1.67 1.17 24.84
C GLY A 254 -0.24 1.00 24.35
N ASP A 255 0.19 -0.24 24.20
CA ASP A 255 1.62 -0.58 24.14
C ASP A 255 2.21 -0.53 22.74
N HIS A 256 1.37 -0.52 21.72
CA HIS A 256 1.82 -0.53 20.33
C HIS A 256 2.34 0.86 19.93
N PRO A 257 3.54 0.97 19.32
CA PRO A 257 3.95 2.21 18.66
C PRO A 257 2.92 2.63 17.60
N VAL A 258 2.48 3.89 17.64
CA VAL A 258 1.46 4.44 16.72
C VAL A 258 2.07 5.51 15.83
N LEU A 259 2.04 5.27 14.52
CA LEU A 259 2.38 6.20 13.46
C LEU A 259 1.10 6.83 12.92
N MET A 260 0.94 8.14 13.10
CA MET A 260 -0.20 8.88 12.59
C MET A 260 0.13 9.53 11.25
N THR A 261 -0.68 9.24 10.24
CA THR A 261 -0.68 9.96 8.95
C THR A 261 -1.78 11.00 8.96
N SER A 262 -1.52 12.14 8.32
CA SER A 262 -2.46 13.25 8.20
C SER A 262 -2.40 13.83 6.79
N ARG A 263 -3.38 14.67 6.45
CA ARG A 263 -3.28 15.53 5.28
C ARG A 263 -2.14 16.54 5.50
N LEU A 264 -1.48 16.93 4.43
CA LEU A 264 -0.45 17.96 4.47
C LEU A 264 -1.10 19.32 4.72
N GLY A 265 -0.70 19.98 5.80
CA GLY A 265 -1.10 21.36 6.08
C GLY A 265 -0.53 22.35 5.06
N TYR A 266 -1.02 23.59 5.11
CA TYR A 266 -0.52 24.71 4.30
C TYR A 266 -0.28 25.98 5.13
N ASP A 267 -0.01 25.76 6.42
CA ASP A 267 0.65 26.73 7.31
C ASP A 267 2.11 26.94 6.87
N GLN A 268 2.86 27.81 7.56
CA GLN A 268 4.20 28.18 7.10
C GLN A 268 5.12 26.96 6.90
N GLU A 269 5.18 26.05 7.87
CA GLU A 269 5.95 24.81 7.72
C GLU A 269 5.30 23.81 6.75
N GLY A 270 3.96 23.77 6.69
CA GLY A 270 3.21 22.91 5.78
C GLY A 270 3.44 23.27 4.32
N LYS A 271 3.56 24.55 3.99
CA LYS A 271 3.91 25.05 2.65
C LYS A 271 5.25 24.48 2.21
N ASP A 272 6.28 24.59 3.03
CA ASP A 272 7.61 24.09 2.68
C ASP A 272 7.62 22.57 2.51
N ARG A 273 6.95 21.84 3.41
CA ARG A 273 6.79 20.39 3.30
C ARG A 273 6.04 19.99 2.03
N PHE A 274 4.95 20.68 1.71
CA PHE A 274 4.14 20.41 0.52
C PHE A 274 4.93 20.71 -0.76
N ARG A 275 5.61 21.86 -0.82
CA ARG A 275 6.47 22.25 -1.95
C ARG A 275 7.58 21.23 -2.19
N ARG A 276 8.21 20.70 -1.14
CA ARG A 276 9.23 19.64 -1.27
C ARG A 276 8.64 18.38 -1.90
N ILE A 277 7.43 17.98 -1.50
CA ILE A 277 6.75 16.80 -2.06
C ILE A 277 6.41 17.02 -3.54
N VAL A 278 5.88 18.19 -3.89
CA VAL A 278 5.59 18.54 -5.29
C VAL A 278 6.87 18.58 -6.12
N ASN A 279 7.96 19.10 -5.56
CA ASN A 279 9.26 19.14 -6.22
C ASN A 279 9.85 17.75 -6.53
N GLU A 280 9.55 16.72 -5.73
CA GLU A 280 9.95 15.35 -6.10
C GLU A 280 9.15 14.83 -7.29
N PHE A 281 7.86 15.14 -7.40
CA PHE A 281 7.10 14.84 -8.62
C PHE A 281 7.61 15.64 -9.83
N ASP A 282 7.96 16.91 -9.63
CA ASP A 282 8.47 17.82 -10.66
C ASP A 282 9.70 17.25 -11.38
N LYS A 283 10.65 16.71 -10.61
CA LYS A 283 11.88 16.09 -11.14
C LYS A 283 11.61 14.85 -11.99
N ASP A 284 10.53 14.14 -11.71
CA ASP A 284 10.18 12.88 -12.37
C ASP A 284 9.31 13.11 -13.62
N LEU A 285 8.83 14.34 -13.85
CA LEU A 285 8.06 14.63 -15.06
C LEU A 285 8.90 14.42 -16.33
N ARG A 286 8.33 13.69 -17.29
CA ARG A 286 8.90 13.40 -18.60
C ARG A 286 8.03 14.00 -19.69
N LEU A 287 7.87 15.31 -19.64
CA LEU A 287 7.19 16.09 -20.65
C LEU A 287 8.20 16.98 -21.38
N TYR A 288 8.09 17.10 -22.69
CA TYR A 288 9.09 17.77 -23.53
C TYR A 288 9.25 19.27 -23.26
N HIS A 289 8.20 19.96 -22.83
CA HIS A 289 8.22 21.40 -22.51
C HIS A 289 8.30 21.68 -21.01
N HIS A 290 8.40 20.64 -20.16
CA HIS A 290 8.52 20.82 -18.72
C HIS A 290 9.92 21.32 -18.34
N GLN A 291 9.96 22.36 -17.53
CA GLN A 291 11.18 22.87 -16.90
C GLN A 291 11.17 22.61 -15.41
N ALA A 292 12.35 22.37 -14.84
CA ALA A 292 12.51 22.13 -13.41
C ALA A 292 11.91 23.29 -12.60
N GLY A 293 10.96 22.95 -11.73
CA GLY A 293 10.24 23.90 -10.89
C GLY A 293 8.89 24.37 -11.43
N ASP A 294 8.52 24.03 -12.67
CA ASP A 294 7.21 24.38 -13.24
C ASP A 294 6.07 23.86 -12.37
N LEU A 295 6.06 22.57 -12.05
CA LEU A 295 5.03 21.96 -11.21
C LEU A 295 5.15 22.48 -9.76
N THR A 296 6.37 22.67 -9.28
CA THR A 296 6.65 23.17 -7.93
C THR A 296 6.06 24.57 -7.71
N SER A 297 6.08 25.42 -8.74
CA SER A 297 5.47 26.75 -8.71
C SER A 297 3.96 26.69 -8.49
N LEU A 298 3.31 25.63 -8.99
CA LEU A 298 1.86 25.37 -8.88
C LEU A 298 1.45 24.78 -7.51
N SER A 299 2.37 24.68 -6.55
CA SER A 299 2.07 24.15 -5.21
C SER A 299 0.84 24.77 -4.52
N PRO A 300 0.57 26.09 -4.60
CA PRO A 300 -0.66 26.66 -4.03
C PRO A 300 -1.94 26.10 -4.65
N VAL A 301 -1.99 26.00 -5.98
CA VAL A 301 -3.14 25.48 -6.73
C VAL A 301 -3.32 23.98 -6.45
N LEU A 302 -2.22 23.23 -6.47
CA LEU A 302 -2.22 21.79 -6.16
C LEU A 302 -2.67 21.51 -4.72
N HIS A 303 -2.27 22.33 -3.75
CA HIS A 303 -2.75 22.20 -2.37
C HIS A 303 -4.24 22.49 -2.28
N LEU A 304 -4.70 23.59 -2.90
CA LEU A 304 -6.10 23.98 -2.89
C LEU A 304 -7.02 22.88 -3.46
N ARG A 305 -6.58 22.21 -4.53
CA ARG A 305 -7.31 21.12 -5.18
C ARG A 305 -7.24 19.79 -4.43
N SER A 306 -6.05 19.41 -3.96
CA SER A 306 -5.86 18.15 -3.23
C SER A 306 -6.32 18.21 -1.78
N LYS A 307 -6.52 19.42 -1.23
CA LYS A 307 -6.73 19.68 0.21
C LYS A 307 -5.64 19.06 1.09
N GLY A 308 -4.44 18.88 0.54
CA GLY A 308 -3.31 18.23 1.19
C GLY A 308 -3.37 16.70 1.26
N TYR A 309 -4.33 16.05 0.59
CA TYR A 309 -4.39 14.58 0.52
C TYR A 309 -3.45 14.05 -0.55
N LEU A 310 -2.47 13.24 -0.15
CA LEU A 310 -1.47 12.64 -1.06
C LEU A 310 -2.10 11.84 -2.20
N ARG A 311 -3.19 11.11 -1.95
CA ARG A 311 -3.90 10.37 -3.01
C ARG A 311 -4.43 11.32 -4.09
N ALA A 312 -5.09 12.40 -3.68
CA ALA A 312 -5.64 13.37 -4.62
C ALA A 312 -4.52 14.12 -5.35
N LEU A 313 -3.45 14.51 -4.64
CA LEU A 313 -2.27 15.16 -5.23
C LEU A 313 -1.64 14.28 -6.32
N SER A 314 -1.34 13.02 -6.00
CA SER A 314 -0.75 12.07 -6.95
C SER A 314 -1.65 11.87 -8.17
N GLN A 315 -2.97 11.70 -7.98
CA GLN A 315 -3.92 11.57 -9.09
C GLN A 315 -3.98 12.82 -9.97
N ILE A 316 -4.00 14.02 -9.38
CA ILE A 316 -4.01 15.28 -10.14
C ILE A 316 -2.74 15.38 -11.00
N ILE A 317 -1.56 15.13 -10.43
CA ILE A 317 -0.30 15.27 -11.17
C ILE A 317 -0.18 14.21 -12.27
N CYS A 318 -0.51 12.95 -11.97
CA CYS A 318 -0.47 11.85 -12.95
C CYS A 318 -1.42 12.12 -14.12
N GLN A 319 -2.67 12.51 -13.85
CA GLN A 319 -3.63 12.88 -14.90
C GLN A 319 -3.20 14.13 -15.67
N ALA A 320 -2.63 15.13 -14.99
CA ALA A 320 -2.14 16.33 -15.64
C ALA A 320 -1.01 16.03 -16.62
N ALA A 321 -0.06 15.18 -16.23
CA ALA A 321 1.04 14.77 -17.09
C ALA A 321 0.54 13.99 -18.32
N GLN A 322 -0.32 12.99 -18.12
CA GLN A 322 -0.92 12.24 -19.22
C GLN A 322 -1.75 13.14 -20.15
N HIS A 323 -2.53 14.06 -19.59
CA HIS A 323 -3.31 15.01 -20.40
C HIS A 323 -2.39 15.91 -21.22
N ALA A 324 -1.33 16.46 -20.62
CA ALA A 324 -0.36 17.31 -21.30
C ALA A 324 0.32 16.58 -22.47
N MET A 325 0.58 15.27 -22.34
CA MET A 325 1.09 14.46 -23.44
C MET A 325 0.05 14.28 -24.55
N LEU A 326 -1.19 13.90 -24.18
CA LEU A 326 -2.25 13.60 -25.14
C LEU A 326 -2.73 14.83 -25.92
N THR A 327 -2.63 16.04 -25.34
CA THR A 327 -2.94 17.30 -26.03
C THR A 327 -1.75 17.87 -26.80
N GLY A 328 -0.55 17.32 -26.61
CA GLY A 328 0.71 17.85 -27.18
C GLY A 328 1.24 19.11 -26.49
N GLU A 329 0.60 19.56 -25.41
CA GLU A 329 1.06 20.73 -24.63
C GLU A 329 2.41 20.46 -23.96
N GLU A 330 2.62 19.21 -23.51
CA GLU A 330 3.88 18.70 -22.96
C GLU A 330 4.43 19.55 -21.79
N ARG A 331 3.53 20.22 -21.06
CA ARG A 331 3.80 20.99 -19.84
C ARG A 331 2.55 21.02 -18.96
N ILE A 332 2.72 21.08 -17.65
CA ILE A 332 1.60 21.29 -16.71
C ILE A 332 1.57 22.78 -16.32
N ASN A 333 0.43 23.43 -16.54
CA ASN A 333 0.16 24.80 -16.08
C ASN A 333 -1.21 24.88 -15.38
N GLU A 334 -1.59 26.07 -14.91
CA GLU A 334 -2.87 26.29 -14.22
C GLU A 334 -4.08 26.03 -15.13
N GLU A 335 -4.01 26.42 -16.41
CA GLU A 335 -5.10 26.22 -17.38
C GLU A 335 -5.39 24.73 -17.60
N LEU A 336 -4.34 23.93 -17.81
CA LEU A 336 -4.44 22.48 -17.93
C LEU A 336 -5.00 21.87 -16.64
N LEU A 337 -4.49 22.29 -15.47
CA LEU A 337 -5.04 21.81 -14.20
C LEU A 337 -6.54 22.11 -14.13
N ASP A 338 -6.98 23.27 -14.60
CA ASP A 338 -8.39 23.66 -14.58
C ASP A 338 -9.30 22.84 -15.50
N THR A 339 -8.77 22.07 -16.44
CA THR A 339 -9.55 21.10 -17.22
C THR A 339 -9.85 19.82 -16.43
N LEU A 340 -9.02 19.48 -15.43
CA LEU A 340 -9.12 18.21 -14.71
C LEU A 340 -10.26 18.23 -13.69
N THR A 341 -10.93 17.08 -13.53
CA THR A 341 -12.09 16.92 -12.64
C THR A 341 -11.70 16.55 -11.21
N VAL A 342 -10.53 15.92 -11.01
CA VAL A 342 -10.10 15.45 -9.68
C VAL A 342 -9.99 16.62 -8.69
N GLY A 343 -10.60 16.46 -7.52
CA GLY A 343 -10.62 17.50 -6.48
C GLY A 343 -11.63 18.62 -6.71
N ARG A 344 -12.52 18.50 -7.72
CA ARG A 344 -13.66 19.39 -7.94
C ARG A 344 -14.98 18.68 -7.68
N VAL A 345 -16.02 19.47 -7.38
CA VAL A 345 -17.42 19.02 -7.40
C VAL A 345 -18.00 19.46 -8.72
N ILE A 346 -18.53 18.51 -9.50
CA ILE A 346 -19.20 18.78 -10.77
C ILE A 346 -20.69 18.56 -10.53
N HIS A 347 -21.49 19.61 -10.74
CA HIS A 347 -22.94 19.50 -10.77
C HIS A 347 -23.34 19.22 -12.22
N ILE A 348 -24.00 18.08 -12.44
CA ILE A 348 -24.47 17.62 -13.76
C ILE A 348 -25.93 18.03 -13.93
#